data_AF-A0AAW1TA58-F1
#
_entry.id   AF-A0AAW1TA58-F1
#
_cell.length_a   1.000
_cell.length_b   1.000
_cell.length_c   1.000
_cell.angle_alpha   90.00
_cell.angle_beta   90.00
_cell.angle_gamma   90.00
#
_symmetry.space_group_name_H-M   'P 1'
#
loop_
_entity.id
_entity.type
_entity.pdbx_description
1 polymer ?
#
loop_
_entity_poly.entity_id
_entity_poly.type
_entity_poly.pdbx_seq_one_letter_code
_entity_poly.pdbx_strand_id
1 'polypeptide(L)'
;MPQRGGASTAGGRGALICFEGLDRSGKSTQAKRLFESLKKQGKVELWRFPDRQTPTGTLIKQYLENAENLDDRAVHLLYSANRWEKMQDMVKKMEAGTTILMDRYAYSGAAYTAAKNIPGASLAWCQASDAGLPAPDLTIFLKLSATAAASRKGYGEERYENTKFQEQVYQQYATLAQQDPSCWTTLPAEEDMTLLSDKIRELVDTTLDDVRQAALSARLPAITFLYKTGLVTDHLEHAMVYALLGFSQTQTPAARITNLVRCPGSRLCCGPTL
;
A
#
# COMPACT_ATOMS: atom_id res chain seq x y z
N MET A 1 0.04 18.02 -50.93
CA MET A 1 0.37 16.82 -50.15
C MET A 1 -0.10 17.04 -48.72
N PRO A 2 -1.04 16.25 -48.18
CA PRO A 2 -1.43 16.40 -46.78
C PRO A 2 -0.34 15.79 -45.91
N GLN A 3 0.18 16.58 -44.97
CA GLN A 3 1.14 16.12 -44.00
C GLN A 3 0.49 15.09 -43.07
N ARG A 4 1.10 13.91 -42.97
CA ARG A 4 0.75 12.90 -41.96
C ARG A 4 1.11 13.48 -40.58
N GLY A 5 0.10 13.89 -39.83
CA GLY A 5 0.23 14.15 -38.40
C GLY A 5 0.78 12.90 -37.72
N GLY A 6 1.95 13.01 -37.09
CA GLY A 6 2.53 11.95 -36.29
C GLY A 6 1.54 11.53 -35.22
N ALA A 7 1.19 10.24 -35.20
CA ALA A 7 0.43 9.65 -34.11
C ALA A 7 1.17 9.96 -32.80
N SER A 8 0.51 10.66 -31.88
CA SER A 8 0.95 10.70 -30.49
C SER A 8 1.09 9.25 -30.03
N THR A 9 2.30 8.81 -29.66
CA THR A 9 2.45 7.54 -28.95
C THR A 9 1.59 7.66 -27.71
N ALA A 10 0.48 6.91 -27.68
CA ALA A 10 -0.40 6.85 -26.53
C ALA A 10 0.39 6.23 -25.38
N GLY A 11 1.07 7.07 -24.59
CA GLY A 11 2.01 6.63 -23.57
C GLY A 11 1.24 6.06 -22.40
N GLY A 12 1.46 4.77 -22.10
CA GLY A 12 0.90 4.08 -20.93
C GLY A 12 1.21 4.80 -19.61
N ARG A 13 0.44 4.49 -18.56
CA ARG A 13 0.72 4.99 -17.21
C ARG A 13 2.07 4.49 -16.69
N GLY A 14 2.61 5.18 -15.70
CA GLY A 14 3.73 4.69 -14.90
C GLY A 14 3.31 3.58 -13.95
N ALA A 15 4.28 2.78 -13.52
CA ALA A 15 4.08 1.70 -12.56
C ALA A 15 4.33 2.17 -11.12
N LEU A 16 3.68 1.55 -10.14
CA LEU A 16 3.99 1.67 -8.72
C LEU A 16 4.76 0.43 -8.24
N ILE A 17 6.04 0.60 -7.91
CA ILE A 17 6.92 -0.47 -7.46
C ILE A 17 7.30 -0.23 -5.99
N CYS A 18 6.86 -1.10 -5.10
CA CYS A 18 7.11 -0.99 -3.66
C CYS A 18 8.25 -1.91 -3.21
N PHE A 19 9.15 -1.38 -2.38
CA PHE A 19 10.17 -2.12 -1.67
C PHE A 19 9.75 -2.27 -0.21
N GLU A 20 9.56 -3.51 0.23
CA GLU A 20 9.13 -3.85 1.58
C GLU A 20 10.14 -4.77 2.27
N GLY A 21 10.07 -4.84 3.60
CA GLY A 21 11.03 -5.58 4.41
C GLY A 21 11.34 -4.93 5.76
N LEU A 22 11.99 -5.72 6.61
CA LEU A 22 12.45 -5.32 7.94
C LEU A 22 13.42 -4.13 7.88
N ASP A 23 13.64 -3.47 9.02
CA ASP A 23 14.68 -2.46 9.11
C ASP A 23 16.04 -3.03 8.73
N ARG A 24 16.88 -2.18 8.13
CA ARG A 24 18.19 -2.56 7.58
C ARG A 24 18.19 -3.66 6.51
N SER A 25 17.04 -4.08 5.95
CA SER A 25 17.03 -5.10 4.88
C SER A 25 17.67 -4.66 3.55
N GLY A 26 17.96 -3.38 3.36
CA GLY A 26 18.60 -2.85 2.15
C GLY A 26 17.65 -2.24 1.12
N LYS A 27 16.37 -2.06 1.47
CA LYS A 27 15.33 -1.43 0.61
C LYS A 27 15.82 -0.13 -0.02
N SER A 28 16.23 0.83 0.80
CA SER A 28 16.67 2.14 0.35
C SER A 28 17.85 2.06 -0.63
N THR A 29 18.78 1.15 -0.37
CA THR A 29 19.94 0.93 -1.24
C THR A 29 19.50 0.39 -2.60
N GLN A 30 18.67 -0.65 -2.61
CA GLN A 30 18.19 -1.27 -3.84
C GLN A 30 17.29 -0.33 -4.65
N ALA A 31 16.35 0.35 -4.00
CA ALA A 31 15.47 1.34 -4.63
C ALA A 31 16.28 2.49 -5.26
N LYS A 32 17.33 2.97 -4.59
CA LYS A 32 18.24 4.00 -5.15
C LYS A 32 19.04 3.49 -6.34
N ARG A 33 19.61 2.27 -6.28
CA ARG A 33 20.34 1.68 -7.41
C ARG A 33 19.44 1.50 -8.62
N LEU A 34 18.23 0.99 -8.41
CA LEU A 34 17.23 0.84 -9.46
C LEU A 34 16.84 2.20 -10.07
N PHE A 35 16.55 3.20 -9.23
CA PHE A 35 16.25 4.57 -9.66
C PHE A 35 17.34 5.13 -10.58
N GLU A 36 18.60 5.04 -10.16
CA GLU A 36 19.75 5.52 -10.94
C GLU A 36 19.88 4.81 -12.29
N SER A 37 19.50 3.54 -12.36
CA SER A 37 19.50 2.76 -13.61
C SER A 37 18.34 3.12 -14.55
N LEU A 38 17.16 3.45 -14.00
CA LEU A 38 15.94 3.73 -14.77
C LEU A 38 15.82 5.20 -15.21
N LYS A 39 16.35 6.15 -14.43
CA LYS A 39 16.19 7.59 -14.71
C LYS A 39 16.78 8.07 -16.04
N LYS A 40 17.66 7.26 -16.65
CA LYS A 40 18.22 7.53 -17.98
C LYS A 40 17.30 7.11 -19.12
N GLN A 41 16.25 6.33 -18.83
CA GLN A 41 15.43 5.63 -19.82
C GLN A 41 13.96 6.10 -19.81
N GLY A 42 13.53 6.85 -18.80
CA GLY A 42 12.15 7.32 -18.70
C GLY A 42 11.89 8.18 -17.47
N LYS A 43 10.61 8.57 -17.30
CA LYS A 43 10.15 9.29 -16.12
C LYS A 43 10.04 8.32 -14.95
N VAL A 44 10.92 8.48 -13.97
CA VAL A 44 10.90 7.70 -12.73
C VAL A 44 11.16 8.62 -11.55
N GLU A 45 10.51 8.35 -10.43
CA GLU A 45 10.74 9.04 -9.17
C GLU A 45 10.95 8.04 -8.03
N LEU A 46 11.78 8.42 -7.05
CA LEU A 46 12.03 7.64 -5.85
C LEU A 46 11.36 8.32 -4.65
N TRP A 47 10.38 7.64 -4.07
CA TRP A 47 9.56 8.09 -2.96
C TRP A 47 9.81 7.21 -1.73
N ARG A 48 9.45 7.71 -0.54
CA ARG A 48 9.59 6.98 0.72
C ARG A 48 8.44 7.32 1.67
N PHE A 49 7.94 6.32 2.39
CA PHE A 49 7.12 6.52 3.57
C PHE A 49 7.81 6.07 4.88
N PRO A 50 7.56 6.75 6.01
CA PRO A 50 6.83 8.02 6.10
C PRO A 50 7.59 9.17 5.40
N ASP A 51 6.86 10.07 4.74
CA ASP A 51 7.41 11.33 4.26
C ASP A 51 7.53 12.27 5.47
N ARG A 52 8.73 12.29 6.08
CA ARG A 52 9.01 13.05 7.30
C ARG A 52 9.04 14.59 7.10
N GLN A 53 8.80 15.09 5.88
CA GLN A 53 8.81 16.53 5.58
C GLN A 53 7.45 17.20 5.74
N THR A 54 6.37 16.42 5.84
CA THR A 54 5.01 16.97 5.98
C THR A 54 4.64 17.17 7.45
N PRO A 55 3.53 17.87 7.76
CA PRO A 55 3.08 18.02 9.14
C PRO A 55 2.81 16.68 9.84
N THR A 56 2.14 15.74 9.17
CA THR A 56 1.92 14.38 9.69
C THR A 56 3.25 13.64 9.83
N GLY A 57 4.13 13.77 8.84
CA GLY A 57 5.48 13.22 8.85
C GLY A 57 6.36 13.69 10.00
N THR A 58 6.23 14.95 10.40
CA THR A 58 6.99 15.55 11.50
C THR A 58 6.61 14.89 12.83
N LEU A 59 5.31 14.68 13.07
CA LEU A 59 4.83 13.96 14.27
C LEU A 59 5.32 12.49 14.27
N ILE A 60 5.28 11.83 13.12
CA ILE A 60 5.79 10.47 12.97
C ILE A 60 7.30 10.42 13.27
N LYS A 61 8.07 11.39 12.77
CA LYS A 61 9.50 11.50 13.03
C LYS A 61 9.78 11.63 14.53
N GLN A 62 9.12 12.56 15.21
CA GLN A 62 9.27 12.76 16.67
C GLN A 62 8.94 11.48 17.44
N TYR A 63 7.90 10.77 17.02
CA TYR A 63 7.55 9.48 17.60
C TYR A 63 8.65 8.43 17.40
N LEU A 64 9.19 8.27 16.18
CA LEU A 64 10.25 7.30 15.86
C LEU A 64 11.57 7.59 16.58
N GLU A 65 11.87 8.87 16.81
CA GLU A 65 13.05 9.36 17.54
C GLU A 65 12.88 9.29 19.07
N ASN A 66 11.75 8.76 19.57
CA ASN A 66 11.37 8.73 20.98
C ASN A 66 11.30 10.12 21.65
N ALA A 67 11.17 11.20 20.86
CA ALA A 67 10.98 12.56 21.36
C ALA A 67 9.54 12.79 21.85
N GLU A 68 8.57 12.09 21.26
CA GLU A 68 7.16 12.11 21.64
C GLU A 68 6.61 10.70 21.78
N ASN A 69 5.70 10.50 22.74
CA ASN A 69 4.99 9.23 22.91
C ASN A 69 3.51 9.43 22.56
N LEU A 70 3.06 8.72 21.53
CA LEU A 70 1.69 8.74 21.04
C LEU A 70 1.05 7.37 21.26
N ASP A 71 -0.28 7.34 21.43
CA ASP A 71 -1.03 6.07 21.41
C ASP A 71 -0.77 5.35 20.08
N ASP A 72 -0.60 4.04 20.14
CA ASP A 72 -0.20 3.25 18.98
C ASP A 72 -1.25 3.24 17.85
N ARG A 73 -2.54 3.39 18.19
CA ARG A 73 -3.62 3.52 17.19
C ARG A 73 -3.57 4.89 16.54
N ALA A 74 -3.32 5.94 17.33
CA ALA A 74 -3.19 7.29 16.82
C ALA A 74 -2.01 7.42 15.85
N VAL A 75 -0.82 6.89 16.21
CA VAL A 75 0.35 6.93 15.32
C VAL A 75 0.15 6.07 14.07
N HIS A 76 -0.54 4.94 14.16
CA HIS A 76 -0.89 4.14 13.00
C HIS A 76 -1.74 4.93 11.99
N LEU A 77 -2.76 5.64 12.48
CA LEU A 77 -3.58 6.51 11.64
C LEU A 77 -2.79 7.69 11.07
N LEU A 78 -1.80 8.23 11.80
CA LEU A 78 -0.87 9.23 11.24
C LEU A 78 -0.06 8.68 10.07
N TYR A 79 0.47 7.44 10.18
CA TYR A 79 1.15 6.79 9.05
C TYR A 79 0.25 6.66 7.83
N SER A 80 -1.02 6.28 8.03
CA SER A 80 -1.98 6.18 6.93
C SER A 80 -2.32 7.55 6.34
N ALA A 81 -2.59 8.55 7.17
CA ALA A 81 -2.83 9.93 6.74
C ALA A 81 -1.65 10.49 5.92
N ASN A 82 -0.41 10.18 6.33
CA ASN A 82 0.81 10.58 5.62
C ASN A 82 0.91 9.97 4.20
N ARG A 83 0.30 8.80 3.96
CA ARG A 83 0.17 8.24 2.59
C ARG A 83 -0.96 8.90 1.82
N TRP A 84 -2.12 9.07 2.45
CA TRP A 84 -3.30 9.67 1.84
C TRP A 84 -3.07 11.12 1.38
N GLU A 85 -2.32 11.92 2.13
CA GLU A 85 -2.00 13.30 1.72
C GLU A 85 -1.11 13.37 0.46
N LYS A 86 -0.44 12.29 0.08
CA LYS A 86 0.38 12.18 -1.15
C LYS A 86 -0.32 11.46 -2.30
N MET A 87 -1.48 10.85 -2.04
CA MET A 87 -2.16 9.97 -3.00
C MET A 87 -2.51 10.68 -4.31
N GLN A 88 -3.04 11.91 -4.26
CA GLN A 88 -3.43 12.65 -5.47
C GLN A 88 -2.23 12.96 -6.37
N ASP A 89 -1.11 13.40 -5.79
CA ASP A 89 0.12 13.66 -6.53
C ASP A 89 0.71 12.39 -7.14
N MET A 90 0.64 11.28 -6.39
CA MET A 90 1.09 9.96 -6.83
C MET A 90 0.30 9.49 -8.05
N VAL A 91 -1.03 9.53 -7.97
CA VAL A 91 -1.95 9.18 -9.07
C VAL A 91 -1.66 10.04 -10.30
N LYS A 92 -1.61 11.36 -10.14
CA LYS A 92 -1.34 12.30 -11.23
C LYS A 92 -0.02 12.01 -11.95
N LYS A 93 1.04 11.69 -11.20
CA LYS A 93 2.35 11.34 -11.77
C LYS A 93 2.31 10.03 -12.53
N MET A 94 1.67 9.00 -11.98
CA MET A 94 1.52 7.71 -12.66
C MET A 94 0.68 7.85 -13.93
N GLU A 95 -0.43 8.57 -13.90
CA GLU A 95 -1.23 8.87 -15.09
C GLU A 95 -0.42 9.64 -16.17
N ALA A 96 0.54 10.47 -15.77
CA ALA A 96 1.46 11.17 -16.68
C ALA A 96 2.64 10.31 -17.20
N GLY A 97 2.63 9.01 -16.93
CA GLY A 97 3.64 8.04 -17.36
C GLY A 97 4.87 7.95 -16.45
N THR A 98 4.85 8.52 -15.24
CA THR A 98 5.97 8.47 -14.30
C THR A 98 5.89 7.22 -13.43
N THR A 99 6.88 6.33 -13.52
CA THR A 99 7.03 5.20 -12.60
C THR A 99 7.48 5.69 -11.23
N ILE A 100 6.87 5.18 -10.17
CA ILE A 100 7.19 5.54 -8.79
C ILE A 100 7.80 4.31 -8.11
N LEU A 101 9.06 4.45 -7.68
CA LEU A 101 9.74 3.49 -6.83
C LEU A 101 9.53 3.93 -5.37
N MET A 102 8.96 3.06 -4.55
CA MET A 102 8.50 3.39 -3.20
C MET A 102 9.27 2.60 -2.15
N ASP A 103 10.02 3.28 -1.28
CA ASP A 103 10.66 2.70 -0.09
C ASP A 103 9.68 2.72 1.08
N ARG A 104 9.07 1.55 1.38
CA ARG A 104 7.95 1.34 2.31
C ARG A 104 6.63 1.98 1.87
N TYR A 105 5.52 1.27 2.11
CA TYR A 105 4.18 1.74 1.79
C TYR A 105 3.14 1.21 2.79
N ALA A 106 1.92 0.89 2.34
CA ALA A 106 0.82 0.41 3.20
C ALA A 106 1.16 -0.88 3.96
N TYR A 107 1.90 -1.81 3.33
CA TYR A 107 2.29 -3.08 3.97
C TYR A 107 3.18 -2.86 5.20
N SER A 108 4.16 -1.95 5.12
CA SER A 108 4.92 -1.50 6.30
C SER A 108 4.01 -0.94 7.41
N GLY A 109 3.02 -0.11 7.06
CA GLY A 109 2.08 0.47 8.02
C GLY A 109 1.27 -0.60 8.77
N ALA A 110 0.76 -1.59 8.04
CA ALA A 110 -0.01 -2.68 8.61
C ALA A 110 0.85 -3.64 9.45
N ALA A 111 1.99 -4.08 8.91
CA ALA A 111 2.86 -5.06 9.55
C ALA A 111 3.44 -4.56 10.88
N TYR A 112 3.92 -3.31 10.92
CA TYR A 112 4.55 -2.76 12.12
C TYR A 112 3.55 -2.53 13.26
N THR A 113 2.35 -2.02 12.97
CA THR A 113 1.35 -1.81 14.02
C THR A 113 0.78 -3.13 14.52
N ALA A 114 0.42 -4.05 13.62
CA ALA A 114 -0.12 -5.35 14.00
C ALA A 114 0.86 -6.18 14.86
N ALA A 115 2.17 -6.07 14.59
CA ALA A 115 3.22 -6.73 15.35
C ALA A 115 3.29 -6.30 16.84
N LYS A 116 2.71 -5.16 17.20
CA LYS A 116 2.64 -4.71 18.60
C LYS A 116 1.60 -5.47 19.43
N ASN A 117 0.72 -6.26 18.80
CA ASN A 117 -0.32 -7.04 19.46
C ASN A 117 -1.24 -6.20 20.38
N ILE A 118 -1.60 -4.99 19.93
CA ILE A 118 -2.47 -4.09 20.68
C ILE A 118 -3.92 -4.56 20.58
N PRO A 119 -4.67 -4.65 21.71
CA PRO A 119 -6.09 -4.96 21.68
C PRO A 119 -6.87 -4.01 20.75
N GLY A 120 -7.59 -4.58 19.79
CA GLY A 120 -8.38 -3.81 18.81
C GLY A 120 -7.61 -3.30 17.59
N ALA A 121 -6.28 -3.46 17.51
CA ALA A 121 -5.48 -3.13 16.32
C ALA A 121 -4.97 -4.40 15.62
N SER A 122 -5.92 -5.22 15.16
CA SER A 122 -5.61 -6.42 14.36
C SER A 122 -4.95 -6.05 13.03
N LEU A 123 -4.32 -7.01 12.34
CA LEU A 123 -3.79 -6.80 10.99
C LEU A 123 -4.88 -6.26 10.04
N ALA A 124 -6.09 -6.83 10.11
CA ALA A 124 -7.23 -6.40 9.32
C ALA A 124 -7.64 -4.94 9.59
N TRP A 125 -7.63 -4.53 10.87
CA TRP A 125 -7.88 -3.15 11.26
C TRP A 125 -6.80 -2.22 10.71
N CYS A 126 -5.54 -2.63 10.77
CA CYS A 126 -4.42 -1.84 10.26
C CYS A 126 -4.44 -1.70 8.73
N GLN A 127 -4.93 -2.72 8.03
CA GLN A 127 -5.13 -2.70 6.58
C GLN A 127 -6.28 -1.76 6.18
N ALA A 128 -7.33 -1.68 7.00
CA ALA A 128 -8.54 -0.92 6.65
C ALA A 128 -8.30 0.57 6.45
N SER A 129 -7.33 1.18 7.16
CA SER A 129 -7.04 2.61 7.01
C SER A 129 -6.42 2.97 5.65
N ASP A 130 -5.77 2.02 4.98
CA ASP A 130 -5.11 2.21 3.68
C ASP A 130 -5.93 1.68 2.49
N ALA A 131 -7.10 1.10 2.75
CA ALA A 131 -8.00 0.60 1.70
C ALA A 131 -8.42 1.75 0.77
N GLY A 132 -8.20 1.59 -0.54
CA GLY A 132 -8.47 2.63 -1.54
C GLY A 132 -7.24 3.44 -1.99
N LEU A 133 -6.09 3.32 -1.33
CA LEU A 133 -4.82 3.83 -1.88
C LEU A 133 -4.47 3.08 -3.18
N PRO A 134 -3.67 3.64 -4.10
CA PRO A 134 -3.21 2.91 -5.28
C PRO A 134 -2.44 1.64 -4.88
N ALA A 135 -2.83 0.50 -5.46
CA ALA A 135 -2.17 -0.77 -5.27
C ALA A 135 -0.85 -0.83 -6.06
N PRO A 136 0.20 -1.45 -5.51
CA PRO A 136 1.44 -1.66 -6.23
C PRO A 136 1.24 -2.58 -7.44
N ASP A 137 1.90 -2.27 -8.54
CA ASP A 137 2.06 -3.20 -9.67
C ASP A 137 3.05 -4.32 -9.32
N LEU A 138 4.02 -4.01 -8.46
CA LEU A 138 4.97 -4.96 -7.90
C LEU A 138 5.37 -4.55 -6.49
N THR A 139 5.38 -5.51 -5.59
CA THR A 139 5.91 -5.42 -4.24
C THR A 139 7.10 -6.38 -4.11
N ILE A 140 8.28 -5.81 -3.93
CA ILE A 140 9.54 -6.54 -3.72
C ILE A 140 9.81 -6.61 -2.22
N PHE A 141 9.61 -7.78 -1.63
CA PHE A 141 9.95 -8.04 -0.24
C PHE A 141 11.40 -8.53 -0.11
N LEU A 142 12.25 -7.69 0.45
CA LEU A 142 13.64 -8.03 0.75
C LEU A 142 13.71 -8.82 2.06
N LYS A 143 13.75 -10.14 1.93
CA LYS A 143 13.76 -11.09 3.05
C LYS A 143 15.12 -11.10 3.73
N LEU A 144 15.14 -10.65 4.99
CA LEU A 144 16.29 -10.72 5.89
C LEU A 144 15.82 -11.24 7.24
N SER A 145 16.61 -12.09 7.90
CA SER A 145 16.31 -12.47 9.29
C SER A 145 16.50 -11.28 10.23
N ALA A 146 15.75 -11.22 11.34
CA ALA A 146 15.90 -10.15 12.32
C ALA A 146 17.32 -10.11 12.91
N THR A 147 17.94 -11.27 13.12
CA THR A 147 19.33 -11.39 13.59
C THR A 147 20.33 -10.82 12.59
N ALA A 148 20.18 -11.12 11.29
CA ALA A 148 21.05 -10.56 10.25
C ALA A 148 20.79 -9.06 10.00
N ALA A 149 19.57 -8.58 10.24
CA ALA A 149 19.27 -7.14 10.23
C ALA A 149 19.99 -6.42 11.39
N ALA A 150 19.97 -7.02 12.58
CA ALA A 150 20.61 -6.47 13.77
C ALA A 150 22.15 -6.39 13.68
N SER A 151 22.78 -7.23 12.85
CA SER A 151 24.23 -7.18 12.64
C SER A 151 24.68 -6.08 11.69
N ARG A 152 23.77 -5.31 11.08
CA ARG A 152 24.10 -4.20 10.18
C ARG A 152 24.32 -2.89 10.95
N LYS A 153 25.24 -2.06 10.47
CA LYS A 153 25.65 -0.81 11.14
C LYS A 153 24.46 0.12 11.43
N GLY A 154 24.46 0.71 12.64
CA GLY A 154 23.49 1.71 13.08
C GLY A 154 22.15 1.14 13.54
N TYR A 155 22.04 -0.17 13.75
CA TYR A 155 20.83 -0.80 14.29
C TYR A 155 20.67 -0.50 15.79
N GLY A 156 19.45 -0.17 16.20
CA GLY A 156 19.06 0.13 17.58
C GLY A 156 18.88 1.63 17.84
N GLU A 157 18.96 2.48 16.82
CA GLU A 157 18.86 3.95 16.96
C GLU A 157 17.40 4.43 16.93
N GLU A 158 16.52 3.77 16.16
CA GLU A 158 15.10 4.12 16.06
C GLU A 158 14.21 3.18 16.90
N ARG A 159 13.03 3.67 17.31
CA ARG A 159 12.05 2.99 18.20
C ARG A 159 11.80 1.50 17.91
N TYR A 160 11.84 1.10 16.64
CA TYR A 160 11.47 -0.25 16.21
C TYR A 160 12.67 -1.17 15.92
N GLU A 161 13.90 -0.69 16.04
CA GLU A 161 15.10 -1.50 15.78
C GLU A 161 15.45 -2.41 16.98
N ASN A 162 14.49 -3.25 17.38
CA ASN A 162 14.60 -4.28 18.40
C ASN A 162 14.34 -5.66 17.77
N THR A 163 15.28 -6.59 17.90
CA THR A 163 15.24 -7.91 17.24
C THR A 163 13.95 -8.67 17.51
N LYS A 164 13.50 -8.74 18.78
CA LYS A 164 12.26 -9.42 19.15
C LYS A 164 11.03 -8.80 18.46
N PHE A 165 11.02 -7.48 18.33
CA PHE A 165 9.94 -6.78 17.65
C PHE A 165 9.99 -7.02 16.13
N GLN A 166 11.17 -6.95 15.51
CA GLN A 166 11.35 -7.23 14.09
C GLN A 166 10.97 -8.66 13.70
N GLU A 167 11.14 -9.64 14.59
CA GLU A 167 10.63 -11.00 14.40
C GLU A 167 9.09 -11.03 14.31
N GLN A 168 8.39 -10.26 15.16
CA GLN A 168 6.93 -10.14 15.09
C GLN A 168 6.49 -9.47 13.79
N VAL A 169 7.19 -8.40 13.38
CA VAL A 169 6.96 -7.71 12.10
C VAL A 169 7.14 -8.67 10.92
N TYR A 170 8.16 -9.53 10.96
CA TYR A 170 8.38 -10.54 9.92
C TYR A 170 7.20 -11.50 9.77
N GLN A 171 6.60 -11.95 10.89
CA GLN A 171 5.41 -12.82 10.83
C GLN A 171 4.21 -12.13 10.19
N GLN A 172 4.02 -10.82 10.44
CA GLN A 172 2.98 -10.04 9.78
C GLN A 172 3.23 -9.92 8.27
N TYR A 173 4.47 -9.68 7.86
CA TYR A 173 4.84 -9.69 6.44
C TYR A 173 4.62 -11.05 5.77
N ALA A 174 4.95 -12.15 6.45
CA ALA A 174 4.69 -13.49 5.93
C ALA A 174 3.18 -13.75 5.71
N THR A 175 2.33 -13.19 6.58
CA THR A 175 0.88 -13.24 6.43
C THR A 175 0.41 -12.40 5.23
N LEU A 176 0.92 -11.16 5.10
CA LEU A 176 0.59 -10.26 3.99
C LEU A 176 1.00 -10.84 2.63
N ALA A 177 2.18 -11.46 2.55
CA ALA A 177 2.66 -12.10 1.32
C ALA A 177 1.74 -13.22 0.81
N GLN A 178 1.01 -13.90 1.70
CA GLN A 178 0.04 -14.92 1.33
C GLN A 178 -1.31 -14.33 0.85
N GLN A 179 -1.61 -13.08 1.20
CA GLN A 179 -2.88 -12.43 0.86
C GLN A 179 -2.89 -11.82 -0.54
N ASP A 180 -1.74 -11.36 -1.04
CA ASP A 180 -1.60 -10.78 -2.38
C ASP A 180 -0.43 -11.41 -3.15
N PRO A 181 -0.53 -12.68 -3.56
CA PRO A 181 0.54 -13.36 -4.28
C PRO A 181 0.73 -12.82 -5.71
N SER A 182 -0.25 -12.09 -6.26
CA SER A 182 -0.22 -11.58 -7.64
C SER A 182 0.80 -10.47 -7.86
N CYS A 183 0.97 -9.59 -6.89
CA CYS A 183 1.94 -8.49 -7.00
C CYS A 183 3.18 -8.69 -6.11
N TRP A 184 3.31 -9.80 -5.39
CA TRP A 184 4.35 -9.99 -4.38
C TRP A 184 5.48 -10.90 -4.82
N THR A 185 6.71 -10.37 -4.79
CA THR A 185 7.93 -11.14 -5.04
C THR A 185 8.88 -11.04 -3.85
N THR A 186 9.30 -12.19 -3.32
CA THR A 186 10.27 -12.25 -2.22
C THR A 186 11.68 -12.54 -2.74
N LEU A 187 12.65 -11.68 -2.38
CA LEU A 187 14.05 -11.85 -2.74
C LEU A 187 14.92 -11.94 -1.47
N PRO A 188 15.90 -12.86 -1.38
CA PRO A 188 16.79 -12.94 -0.24
C PRO A 188 17.75 -11.74 -0.19
N ALA A 189 17.71 -10.99 0.90
CA ALA A 189 18.51 -9.77 1.08
C ALA A 189 19.97 -10.01 1.51
N GLU A 190 20.34 -11.28 1.68
CA GLU A 190 21.70 -11.75 2.00
C GLU A 190 22.49 -12.11 0.74
N GLU A 191 21.84 -12.13 -0.42
CA GLU A 191 22.53 -12.29 -1.71
C GLU A 191 23.52 -11.14 -1.96
N ASP A 192 24.47 -11.39 -2.87
CA ASP A 192 25.38 -10.36 -3.34
C ASP A 192 24.60 -9.14 -3.83
N MET A 193 25.08 -7.95 -3.46
CA MET A 193 24.38 -6.70 -3.71
C MET A 193 24.14 -6.45 -5.20
N THR A 194 25.09 -6.81 -6.06
CA THR A 194 25.00 -6.62 -7.52
C THR A 194 24.08 -7.65 -8.14
N LEU A 195 24.22 -8.93 -7.80
CA LEU A 195 23.30 -9.98 -8.27
C LEU A 195 21.85 -9.69 -7.88
N LEU A 196 21.61 -9.24 -6.64
CA LEU A 196 20.28 -8.84 -6.18
C LEU A 196 19.74 -7.63 -6.96
N SER A 197 20.58 -6.64 -7.27
CA SER A 197 20.17 -5.50 -8.11
C SER A 197 19.80 -5.92 -9.53
N ASP A 198 20.54 -6.86 -10.11
CA ASP A 198 20.26 -7.36 -11.47
C ASP A 198 18.93 -8.12 -11.51
N LYS A 199 18.67 -8.98 -10.52
CA LYS A 199 17.37 -9.67 -10.37
C LYS A 199 16.20 -8.69 -10.19
N ILE A 200 16.39 -7.68 -9.34
CA ILE A 200 15.39 -6.61 -9.14
C ILE A 200 15.15 -5.88 -10.46
N ARG A 201 16.21 -5.60 -11.21
CA ARG A 201 16.12 -4.89 -12.48
C ARG A 201 15.31 -5.69 -13.51
N GLU A 202 15.61 -6.97 -13.69
CA GLU A 202 14.89 -7.86 -14.61
C GLU A 202 13.39 -7.96 -14.28
N LEU A 203 13.08 -8.14 -13.00
CA LEU A 203 11.70 -8.22 -12.51
C LEU A 203 10.93 -6.91 -12.76
N VAL A 204 11.58 -5.77 -12.53
CA VAL A 204 10.98 -4.46 -12.77
C VAL A 204 10.81 -4.20 -14.26
N ASP A 205 11.79 -4.52 -15.09
CA ASP A 205 11.66 -4.34 -16.55
C ASP A 205 10.47 -5.14 -17.09
N THR A 206 10.28 -6.39 -16.65
CA THR A 206 9.11 -7.21 -17.00
C THR A 206 7.80 -6.54 -16.56
N THR A 207 7.74 -6.05 -15.32
CA THR A 207 6.56 -5.36 -14.77
C THR A 207 6.26 -4.08 -15.56
N LEU A 208 7.28 -3.32 -15.95
CA LEU A 208 7.11 -2.09 -16.72
C LEU A 208 6.55 -2.39 -18.11
N ASP A 209 6.96 -3.48 -18.75
CA ASP A 209 6.40 -3.88 -20.03
C ASP A 209 4.94 -4.33 -19.88
N ASP A 210 4.61 -5.11 -18.85
CA ASP A 210 3.21 -5.50 -18.57
C ASP A 210 2.31 -4.28 -18.34
N VAL A 211 2.76 -3.30 -17.54
CA VAL A 211 2.01 -2.07 -17.26
C VAL A 211 1.83 -1.21 -18.52
N ARG A 212 2.82 -1.18 -19.42
CA ARG A 212 2.71 -0.46 -20.71
C ARG A 212 1.72 -1.12 -21.66
N GLN A 213 1.64 -2.45 -21.66
CA GLN A 213 0.74 -3.22 -22.53
C GLN A 213 -0.68 -3.32 -21.98
N ALA A 214 -0.86 -3.19 -20.66
CA ALA A 214 -2.18 -3.06 -20.06
C ALA A 214 -2.91 -1.85 -20.65
N ALA A 215 -4.19 -2.03 -21.04
CA ALA A 215 -4.95 -0.99 -21.69
C ALA A 215 -4.92 0.31 -20.87
N LEU A 216 -4.70 1.46 -21.52
CA LEU A 216 -4.71 2.80 -20.91
C LEU A 216 -5.97 3.10 -20.06
N SER A 217 -7.07 2.38 -20.31
CA SER A 217 -8.33 2.48 -19.57
C SER A 217 -8.40 1.62 -18.30
N ALA A 218 -7.45 0.72 -18.08
CA ALA A 218 -7.31 -0.01 -16.82
C ALA A 218 -6.87 1.00 -15.74
N ARG A 219 -7.88 1.55 -15.04
CA ARG A 219 -7.69 2.43 -13.88
C ARG A 219 -6.64 1.83 -12.95
N LEU A 220 -5.87 2.69 -12.29
CA LEU A 220 -4.93 2.26 -11.25
C LEU A 220 -5.66 1.31 -10.29
N PRO A 221 -5.14 0.10 -10.07
CA PRO A 221 -5.75 -0.79 -9.09
C PRO A 221 -5.73 -0.09 -7.73
N ALA A 222 -6.79 -0.27 -6.95
CA ALA A 222 -6.84 0.20 -5.59
C ALA A 222 -6.47 -0.95 -4.64
N ILE A 223 -5.76 -0.65 -3.56
CA ILE A 223 -5.51 -1.59 -2.48
C ILE A 223 -6.86 -2.05 -1.98
N THR A 224 -7.15 -3.33 -2.25
CA THR A 224 -8.36 -4.02 -1.80
C THR A 224 -7.87 -5.16 -0.94
N PHE A 225 -7.97 -4.99 0.37
CA PHE A 225 -7.68 -6.09 1.29
C PHE A 225 -8.89 -7.01 1.29
N LEU A 226 -8.79 -8.16 0.61
CA LEU A 226 -9.85 -9.16 0.62
C LEU A 226 -9.96 -9.75 2.02
N TYR A 227 -10.96 -9.30 2.77
CA TYR A 227 -11.25 -9.84 4.08
C TYR A 227 -11.99 -11.17 3.91
N LYS A 228 -11.32 -12.30 4.17
CA LYS A 228 -12.00 -13.57 4.48
C LYS A 228 -12.60 -13.52 5.89
N THR A 229 -13.38 -12.50 6.20
CA THR A 229 -14.27 -12.56 7.35
C THR A 229 -15.59 -13.06 6.83
N GLY A 230 -16.08 -14.19 7.34
CA GLY A 230 -17.39 -14.78 6.96
C GLY A 230 -18.59 -13.93 7.39
N LEU A 231 -18.48 -12.60 7.37
CA LEU A 231 -19.40 -11.63 7.94
C LEU A 231 -19.51 -10.35 7.08
N VAL A 232 -19.34 -10.40 5.76
CA VAL A 232 -19.91 -9.37 4.87
C VAL A 232 -20.33 -10.04 3.56
N THR A 233 -21.64 -10.06 3.30
CA THR A 233 -22.21 -10.60 2.06
C THR A 233 -22.06 -9.60 0.91
N ASP A 234 -21.16 -9.91 -0.03
CA ASP A 234 -21.18 -9.79 -1.50
C ASP A 234 -21.74 -8.57 -2.28
N HIS A 235 -22.26 -7.50 -1.68
CA HIS A 235 -22.87 -6.42 -2.50
C HIS A 235 -22.46 -4.98 -2.21
N LEU A 236 -21.51 -4.72 -1.29
CA LEU A 236 -21.13 -3.34 -0.91
C LEU A 236 -19.70 -2.91 -1.28
N GLU A 237 -18.80 -3.81 -1.65
CA GLU A 237 -17.40 -3.46 -1.86
C GLU A 237 -17.15 -2.63 -3.13
N HIS A 238 -17.94 -2.84 -4.20
CA HIS A 238 -17.75 -2.11 -5.45
C HIS A 238 -18.34 -0.69 -5.45
N ALA A 239 -19.35 -0.37 -4.63
CA ALA A 239 -20.05 0.91 -4.74
C ALA A 239 -19.37 2.06 -3.96
N MET A 240 -18.72 1.77 -2.82
CA MET A 240 -18.15 2.83 -1.97
C MET A 240 -16.79 3.35 -2.47
N VAL A 241 -15.95 2.50 -3.08
CA VAL A 241 -14.63 2.90 -3.59
C VAL A 241 -14.76 3.92 -4.73
N TYR A 242 -15.80 3.84 -5.56
CA TYR A 242 -16.01 4.79 -6.66
C TYR A 242 -16.68 6.11 -6.24
N ALA A 243 -17.45 6.13 -5.16
CA ALA A 243 -18.15 7.32 -4.71
C ALA A 243 -17.21 8.39 -4.10
N LEU A 244 -16.09 7.98 -3.49
CA LEU A 244 -15.10 8.89 -2.90
C LEU A 244 -14.13 9.50 -3.92
N LEU A 245 -14.09 8.98 -5.16
CA LEU A 245 -13.23 9.46 -6.24
C LEU A 245 -13.89 10.53 -7.15
N GLY A 246 -15.06 11.06 -6.77
CA GLY A 246 -15.67 12.20 -7.49
C GLY A 246 -16.19 11.88 -8.90
N PHE A 247 -16.53 10.62 -9.20
CA PHE A 247 -17.17 10.28 -10.47
C PHE A 247 -18.67 10.64 -10.43
N SER A 248 -19.06 11.58 -11.29
CA SER A 248 -20.46 11.88 -11.60
C SER A 248 -21.14 10.63 -12.17
N GLN A 249 -22.07 10.03 -11.42
CA GLN A 249 -22.98 9.04 -11.97
C GLN A 249 -24.08 9.76 -12.76
N THR A 250 -23.86 9.96 -14.05
CA THR A 250 -25.01 10.14 -14.94
C THR A 250 -25.70 8.80 -15.13
N GLN A 251 -26.92 8.74 -14.60
CA GLN A 251 -28.01 7.82 -14.94
C GLN A 251 -27.91 6.37 -14.44
N THR A 252 -28.50 6.11 -13.26
CA THR A 252 -29.34 4.92 -13.05
C THR A 252 -30.61 5.31 -12.26
N PRO A 253 -31.77 4.67 -12.51
CA PRO A 253 -33.04 5.11 -11.92
C PRO A 253 -33.17 4.67 -10.46
N ALA A 254 -33.70 5.57 -9.64
CA ALA A 254 -33.87 5.44 -8.20
C ALA A 254 -34.62 4.14 -7.81
N ALA A 255 -33.90 3.19 -7.21
CA ALA A 255 -34.51 2.13 -6.42
C ALA A 255 -34.84 2.70 -5.02
N ARG A 256 -36.13 2.80 -4.70
CA ARG A 256 -36.64 3.17 -3.38
C ARG A 256 -36.10 2.20 -2.33
N ILE A 257 -35.28 2.70 -1.41
CA ILE A 257 -34.94 2.01 -0.16
C ILE A 257 -36.07 2.29 0.82
N THR A 258 -37.01 1.34 0.98
CA THR A 258 -37.92 1.33 2.13
C THR A 258 -37.23 0.64 3.30
N ASN A 259 -36.90 1.41 4.33
CA ASN A 259 -36.46 0.93 5.63
C ASN A 259 -37.51 0.01 6.26
N LEU A 260 -37.14 -1.25 6.54
CA LEU A 260 -37.82 -2.09 7.53
C LEU A 260 -36.76 -2.86 8.33
N VAL A 261 -36.27 -2.21 9.40
CA VAL A 261 -35.65 -2.90 10.52
C VAL A 261 -36.76 -3.65 11.25
N ARG A 262 -36.77 -4.99 11.18
CA ARG A 262 -37.57 -5.83 12.07
C ARG A 262 -36.64 -6.41 13.15
N CYS A 263 -36.82 -5.96 14.39
CA CYS A 263 -36.27 -6.62 15.57
C CYS A 263 -36.96 -7.98 15.78
N PRO A 264 -36.24 -9.05 16.16
CA PRO A 264 -36.83 -10.32 16.50
C PRO A 264 -37.28 -10.33 17.97
N GLY A 265 -38.55 -10.66 18.22
CA GLY A 265 -39.05 -11.05 19.53
C GLY A 265 -39.90 -10.03 20.27
N SER A 266 -41.19 -9.98 19.96
CA SER A 266 -42.25 -9.84 20.96
C SER A 266 -43.60 -10.21 20.34
N ARG A 267 -44.44 -10.83 21.17
CA ARG A 267 -45.60 -11.65 20.80
C ARG A 267 -46.73 -10.81 20.19
N LEU A 268 -47.36 -11.37 19.16
CA LEU A 268 -48.69 -10.99 18.72
C LEU A 268 -49.68 -11.10 19.90
N CYS A 269 -50.38 -10.02 20.18
CA CYS A 269 -51.70 -10.07 20.80
C CYS A 269 -52.61 -9.15 19.98
N CYS A 270 -53.39 -9.76 19.10
CA CYS A 270 -54.56 -9.15 18.50
C CYS A 270 -55.67 -9.09 19.57
N GLY A 271 -56.28 -7.91 19.74
CA GLY A 271 -57.57 -7.73 20.41
C GLY A 271 -58.39 -6.71 19.61
N PRO A 272 -59.70 -6.91 19.39
CA PRO A 272 -60.48 -6.09 18.48
C PRO A 272 -61.04 -4.82 19.12
N THR A 273 -61.04 -3.76 18.31
CA THR A 273 -62.05 -2.69 18.16
C THR A 273 -62.78 -2.12 19.39
N LEU A 274 -62.59 -0.82 19.62
CA LEU A 274 -63.64 0.22 19.51
C LEU A 274 -62.97 1.58 19.23
#